data_AF-A0A7C5N1A7-F1
#
_entry.id   AF-A0A7C5N1A7-F1
#
_cell.length_a   1.000
_cell.length_b   1.000
_cell.length_c   1.000
_cell.angle_alpha   90.00
_cell.angle_beta   90.00
_cell.angle_gamma   90.00
#
_symmetry.space_group_name_H-M   'P 1'
#
loop_
_entity.id
_entity.type
_entity.pdbx_description
1 polymer ?
#
loop_
_entity_poly.entity_id
_entity_poly.type
_entity_poly.pdbx_seq_one_letter_code
_entity_poly.pdbx_strand_id
1 'polypeptide(L)' 'RIGAVRAAEVFDKILAGRGEQADLELLGEVNETMRVGSLCALGGGIPIPISNLLRGFVREFEPYIEGARTPEIM' A
#
# COMPACT_ATOMS: atom_id res chain seq x y z
N ARG A 1 -6.06 -6.72 -11.53
CA ARG A 1 -7.18 -7.40 -10.80
C ARG A 1 -6.70 -7.95 -9.46
N ILE A 2 -5.86 -8.98 -9.41
CA ILE A 2 -5.39 -9.57 -8.12
C ILE A 2 -4.47 -8.61 -7.36
N GLY A 3 -3.47 -8.01 -8.01
CA GLY A 3 -2.55 -7.08 -7.33
C GLY A 3 -3.26 -5.90 -6.68
N ALA A 4 -4.24 -5.30 -7.35
CA ALA A 4 -4.99 -4.16 -6.81
C ALA A 4 -5.82 -4.55 -5.58
N VAL A 5 -6.48 -5.71 -5.61
CA VAL A 5 -7.25 -6.22 -4.46
C VAL A 5 -6.31 -6.54 -3.30
N ARG A 6 -5.17 -7.18 -3.57
CA ARG A 6 -4.21 -7.52 -2.54
C ARG A 6 -3.59 -6.27 -1.90
N ALA A 7 -3.24 -5.27 -2.71
CA ALA A 7 -2.76 -4.00 -2.21
C ALA A 7 -3.80 -3.32 -1.32
N ALA A 8 -5.09 -3.33 -1.71
CA ALA A 8 -6.17 -2.78 -0.90
C ALA A 8 -6.32 -3.50 0.45
N GLU A 9 -6.34 -4.84 0.48
CA GLU A 9 -6.42 -5.62 1.73
C GLU A 9 -5.27 -5.31 2.70
N VAL A 10 -4.05 -5.16 2.18
CA VAL A 10 -2.88 -4.82 2.99
C VAL A 10 -3.00 -3.38 3.51
N PHE A 11 -3.45 -2.45 2.66
CA PHE A 11 -3.70 -1.08 3.07
C PHE A 11 -4.75 -1.00 4.18
N ASP A 12 -5.87 -1.73 4.04
CA ASP A 12 -6.92 -1.82 5.05
C ASP A 12 -6.41 -2.41 6.38
N LYS A 13 -5.51 -3.40 6.32
CA LYS A 13 -4.84 -3.96 7.51
C LYS A 13 -4.02 -2.89 8.22
N ILE A 14 -3.23 -2.11 7.49
CA ILE A 14 -2.43 -1.03 8.05
C ILE A 14 -3.35 0.04 8.67
N LEU A 15 -4.34 0.54 7.93
CA LEU A 15 -5.26 1.56 8.43
C LEU A 15 -6.08 1.07 9.65
N ALA A 16 -6.33 -0.23 9.79
CA ALA A 16 -6.96 -0.79 10.98
C ALA A 16 -6.04 -0.81 12.23
N GLY A 17 -4.84 -0.21 12.18
CA GLY A 17 -3.87 -0.22 13.28
C GLY A 17 -3.26 -1.60 13.52
N ARG A 18 -3.36 -2.50 12.53
CA ARG A 18 -2.84 -3.88 12.58
C ARG A 18 -1.69 -4.07 11.61
N GLY A 19 -1.08 -2.98 11.11
CA GLY A 19 -0.01 -3.03 10.15
C GLY A 19 1.28 -3.60 10.75
N GLU A 20 2.10 -4.20 9.90
CA GLU A 20 3.45 -4.68 10.21
C GLU A 20 4.44 -4.10 9.20
N GLN A 21 5.74 -4.07 9.55
CA GLN A 21 6.76 -3.64 8.61
C GLN A 21 6.74 -4.47 7.31
N ALA A 22 6.44 -5.76 7.41
CA ALA A 22 6.30 -6.66 6.28
C ALA A 22 5.13 -6.29 5.34
N ASP A 23 4.11 -5.58 5.83
CA ASP A 23 2.99 -5.12 5.00
C ASP A 23 3.44 -3.98 4.06
N LEU A 24 4.33 -3.10 4.51
CA LEU A 24 4.91 -2.06 3.66
C LEU A 24 5.81 -2.65 2.57
N GLU A 25 6.61 -3.66 2.92
CA GLU A 25 7.44 -4.39 1.95
C GLU A 25 6.56 -5.07 0.90
N LEU A 26 5.53 -5.79 1.34
CA LEU A 26 4.56 -6.45 0.46
C LEU A 26 3.86 -5.46 -0.47
N LEU A 27 3.45 -4.29 0.02
CA LEU A 27 2.87 -3.24 -0.82
C LEU A 27 3.85 -2.78 -1.91
N GLY A 28 5.14 -2.62 -1.57
CA GLY A 28 6.19 -2.29 -2.53
C GLY A 28 6.31 -3.33 -3.65
N GLU A 29 6.38 -4.60 -3.30
CA GLU A 29 6.51 -5.71 -4.26
C GLU A 29 5.27 -5.84 -5.17
N VAL A 30 4.08 -5.75 -4.59
CA VAL A 30 2.82 -5.81 -5.36
C VAL A 30 2.72 -4.64 -6.33
N ASN A 31 3.08 -3.43 -5.88
CA ASN A 31 3.05 -2.24 -6.72
C ASN A 31 4.02 -2.35 -7.90
N GLU A 32 5.25 -2.80 -7.66
CA GLU A 32 6.23 -2.97 -8.73
C GLU A 32 5.80 -4.06 -9.71
N THR A 33 5.29 -5.19 -9.20
CA THR A 33 4.75 -6.27 -10.03
C THR A 33 3.61 -5.77 -10.91
N MET A 34 2.70 -4.96 -10.36
CA MET A 34 1.61 -4.37 -11.14
C MET A 34 2.12 -3.38 -12.18
N ARG A 35 3.15 -2.59 -11.86
CA ARG A 35 3.72 -1.58 -12.76
C ARG A 35 4.34 -2.23 -13.99
N VAL A 36 5.10 -3.31 -13.82
CA VAL A 36 5.81 -3.98 -14.91
C VAL A 36 5.00 -5.10 -15.58
N GLY A 37 4.08 -5.73 -14.86
CA GLY A 37 3.32 -6.89 -15.32
C GLY A 37 1.96 -6.55 -15.96
N SER A 38 1.54 -5.28 -15.95
CA SER A 38 0.25 -4.88 -16.55
C SER A 38 0.36 -4.66 -18.05
N LEU A 39 -0.57 -5.27 -18.80
CA LEU A 39 -0.64 -5.13 -20.27
C LEU A 39 -1.31 -3.83 -20.73
N CYS A 40 -1.98 -3.10 -19.83
CA CYS A 40 -2.62 -1.83 -20.14
C CYS A 40 -2.05 -0.71 -19.27
N ALA A 41 -2.07 0.52 -19.81
CA ALA A 41 -1.58 1.71 -19.13
C ALA A 41 -2.30 1.96 -17.80
N LEU A 42 -3.62 1.69 -17.73
CA LEU A 42 -4.38 1.83 -16.49
C LEU A 42 -3.86 0.88 -15.40
N GLY A 43 -3.63 -0.40 -15.73
CA GLY A 43 -3.14 -1.38 -14.78
C GLY A 43 -1.77 -1.03 -14.23
N GLY A 44 -0.87 -0.55 -15.09
CA GLY A 44 0.47 -0.09 -14.68
C GLY A 44 0.46 1.26 -13.97
N GLY A 45 -0.60 2.06 -14.16
CA GLY A 45 -0.78 3.38 -13.55
C GLY A 45 -1.36 3.35 -12.13
N ILE A 46 -2.23 2.38 -11.82
CA ILE A 46 -2.81 2.19 -10.47
C ILE A 46 -1.77 2.17 -9.33
N PRO A 47 -0.61 1.47 -9.44
CA PRO A 47 0.35 1.44 -8.34
C PRO A 47 1.16 2.74 -8.16
N ILE A 48 1.12 3.68 -9.12
CA ILE A 48 1.97 4.89 -9.08
C ILE A 48 1.68 5.78 -7.85
N PRO A 49 0.43 6.12 -7.52
CA PRO A 49 0.14 6.92 -6.33
C PRO A 49 0.57 6.23 -5.04
N ILE A 50 0.40 4.91 -4.95
CA ILE A 50 0.80 4.13 -3.76
C ILE A 50 2.33 4.12 -3.61
N SER A 51 3.07 3.89 -4.70
CA SER A 51 4.53 3.98 -4.68
C SER A 51 5.03 5.37 -4.29
N ASN A 52 4.33 6.44 -4.70
CA ASN A 52 4.67 7.80 -4.28
C ASN A 52 4.42 8.03 -2.78
N LEU A 53 3.31 7.51 -2.25
CA LEU A 53 3.01 7.55 -0.81
C LEU A 53 4.09 6.82 0.00
N LEU A 54 4.44 5.60 -0.39
CA LEU A 54 5.46 4.80 0.28
C LEU A 54 6.86 5.42 0.22
N ARG A 55 7.17 6.23 -0.81
CA ARG A 55 8.49 6.88 -0.93
C ARG A 55 8.53 8.25 -0.25
N GLY A 56 7.46 9.02 -0.36
CA GLY A 56 7.41 10.40 0.14
C GLY A 56 6.92 10.54 1.58
N PHE A 57 6.10 9.60 2.04
CA PHE A 57 5.34 9.70 3.28
C PHE A 57 5.41 8.43 4.13
N VAL A 58 6.45 7.60 3.97
CA VAL A 58 6.57 6.33 4.71
C VAL A 58 6.44 6.49 6.23
N ARG A 59 6.94 7.60 6.78
CA ARG A 59 6.88 7.88 8.22
C ARG A 59 5.46 8.12 8.73
N GLU A 60 4.56 8.58 7.88
CA GLU A 60 3.14 8.70 8.23
C GLU A 60 2.50 7.33 8.50
N PHE A 61 3.12 6.23 8.04
CA PHE A 61 2.64 4.87 8.29
C PHE A 61 3.08 4.31 9.65
N GLU A 62 4.13 4.85 10.27
CA GLU A 62 4.69 4.36 11.55
C GLU A 62 3.62 4.23 12.66
N PRO A 63 2.73 5.22 12.90
CA PRO A 63 1.72 5.11 13.96
C PRO A 63 0.68 3.99 13.72
N TYR A 64 0.44 3.61 12.46
CA TYR A 64 -0.51 2.56 12.09
C TYR A 64 0.12 1.16 12.15
N ILE A 65 1.45 1.09 12.08
CA ILE A 65 2.24 -0.14 12.21
C ILE A 65 2.54 -0.44 13.68
N GLU A 66 2.82 0.58 14.47
CA GLU A 66 3.03 0.44 15.92
C GLU A 66 1.71 0.19 16.69
N GLY A 67 0.56 0.22 16.00
CA GLY A 67 -0.77 0.10 16.61
C GLY A 67 -1.17 1.33 17.44
N ALA A 68 -0.46 2.45 17.27
CA ALA A 68 -0.65 3.68 18.03
C ALA A 68 -1.80 4.55 17.49
N ARG A 69 -2.22 4.36 16.24
CA ARG A 69 -3.34 5.09 15.61
C ARG A 69 -4.16 4.22 14.67
N THR A 70 -5.45 4.53 14.60
CA THR A 70 -6.32 4.25 13.45
C THR A 70 -6.69 5.59 12.83
N PRO A 71 -6.72 5.74 11.50
CA PRO A 71 -6.95 7.02 10.89
C PRO A 71 -8.43 7.37 11.01
N GLU A 72 -8.72 8.59 11.47
CA GLU A 72 -10.08 9.16 11.42
C GLU A 72 -10.38 9.60 9.98
N ILE A 73 -10.53 8.64 9.08
CA ILE A 73 -11.05 8.89 7.73
C ILE A 73 -12.48 8.35 7.69
N MET A 74 -13.38 9.28 7.41
CA MET A 74 -14.85 9.17 7.38
C MET A 74 -15.35 8.08 6.43
#